data_AF-A0A8T9DC16-F1
#
_entry.id   AF-A0A8T9DC16-F1
#
_cell.length_a   1.000
_cell.length_b   1.000
_cell.length_c   1.000
_cell.angle_alpha   90.00
_cell.angle_beta   90.00
_cell.angle_gamma   90.00
#
_symmetry.space_group_name_H-M   'P 1'
#
loop_
_entity.id
_entity.type
_entity.pdbx_description
1 polymer ?
#
loop_
_entity_poly.entity_id
_entity_poly.type
_entity_poly.pdbx_seq_one_letter_code
_entity_poly.pdbx_strand_id
1 'polypeptide(L)' 'MAELAAVAGLRWAVEECFERAKNDLGLDHCEVRSWHGWHRHMSLCMAALAFLSKLSADLRRSAWSKPNETSPKEPIAA' A
#
# COMPACT_ATOMS: atom_id res chain seq x y z
N MET A 1 11.85 -22.79 5.64
CA MET A 1 11.13 -22.09 6.73
C MET A 1 11.04 -20.58 6.50
N ALA A 2 12.14 -19.87 6.18
CA ALA A 2 12.11 -18.42 5.94
C ALA A 2 11.17 -17.98 4.80
N GLU A 3 11.14 -18.72 3.70
CA GLU A 3 10.25 -18.42 2.55
C GLU A 3 8.76 -18.52 2.92
N LEU A 4 8.37 -19.59 3.64
CA LEU A 4 6.99 -19.75 4.13
C LEU A 4 6.60 -18.64 5.11
N ALA A 5 7.52 -18.22 5.98
CA ALA A 5 7.29 -17.10 6.88
C ALA A 5 7.12 -15.77 6.12
N ALA A 6 7.89 -15.54 5.06
CA ALA A 6 7.76 -14.37 4.21
C ALA A 6 6.40 -14.35 3.48
N VAL A 7 5.97 -15.47 2.91
CA VAL A 7 4.65 -15.60 2.25
C VAL A 7 3.52 -15.40 3.25
N ALA A 8 3.62 -15.95 4.46
CA ALA A 8 2.64 -15.72 5.53
C ALA A 8 2.56 -14.24 5.94
N GLY A 9 3.69 -13.52 5.93
CA GLY A 9 3.76 -12.09 6.20
C GLY A 9 3.01 -11.23 5.17
N LEU A 10 2.87 -11.69 3.91
CA LEU A 10 2.12 -10.98 2.88
C LEU A 10 0.62 -10.88 3.20
N ARG A 11 0.06 -11.83 3.97
CA ARG A 11 -1.35 -11.78 4.40
C ARG A 11 -1.65 -10.52 5.21
N TRP A 12 -0.74 -10.16 6.13
CA TRP A 12 -0.92 -8.97 6.96
C TRP A 12 -0.96 -7.69 6.12
N ALA A 13 -0.12 -7.60 5.08
CA ALA A 13 -0.14 -6.46 4.17
C ALA A 13 -1.50 -6.32 3.45
N VAL A 14 -2.16 -7.44 3.13
CA VAL A 14 -3.51 -7.42 2.53
C VAL A 14 -4.55 -6.91 3.53
N GLU A 15 -4.49 -7.35 4.78
CA GLU A 15 -5.38 -6.90 5.86
C GLU A 15 -5.26 -5.39 6.11
N GLU A 16 -4.02 -4.89 6.20
CA GLU A 16 -3.76 -3.46 6.36
C GLU A 16 -4.26 -2.65 5.16
N CYS A 17 -4.12 -3.17 3.93
CA CYS A 17 -4.67 -2.53 2.74
C CYS A 17 -6.20 -2.41 2.80
N PHE A 18 -6.91 -3.45 3.24
CA PHE A 18 -8.37 -3.41 3.37
C PHE A 18 -8.83 -2.51 4.50
N GLU A 19 -8.09 -2.44 5.60
CA GLU A 19 -8.38 -1.52 6.70
C GLU A 19 -8.26 -0.06 6.23
N ARG A 20 -7.19 0.28 5.50
CA ARG A 20 -7.05 1.61 4.88
C ARG A 20 -8.15 1.88 3.86
N ALA A 21 -8.55 0.89 3.07
CA ALA A 21 -9.64 1.07 2.10
C ALA A 21 -10.97 1.45 2.78
N LYS A 22 -11.25 0.90 3.96
CA LYS A 22 -12.42 1.31 4.76
C LYS A 22 -12.25 2.74 5.29
N ASN A 23 -11.16 3.01 5.99
CA ASN A 23 -10.93 4.29 6.64
C ASN A 23 -10.78 5.46 5.66
N ASP A 24 -10.02 5.29 4.59
CA ASP A 24 -9.62 6.37 3.69
C ASP A 24 -10.51 6.48 2.45
N LEU A 25 -11.05 5.35 1.95
CA LEU A 25 -11.81 5.29 0.70
C LEU A 25 -13.30 5.02 0.91
N GLY A 26 -13.74 4.85 2.16
CA GLY A 26 -15.13 4.58 2.49
C GLY A 26 -15.64 3.27 1.92
N LEU A 27 -14.79 2.23 1.87
CA LEU A 27 -15.19 0.92 1.33
C LEU A 27 -16.44 0.34 2.03
N ASP A 28 -16.61 0.62 3.31
CA ASP A 28 -17.78 0.26 4.12
C ASP A 28 -18.84 1.38 4.21
N HIS A 29 -18.56 2.56 3.66
CA HIS A 29 -19.45 3.72 3.65
C HIS A 29 -20.38 3.69 2.43
N CYS A 30 -21.20 2.63 2.31
CA CYS A 30 -22.26 2.56 1.30
C CYS A 30 -23.57 2.07 1.91
N GLU A 31 -24.69 2.64 1.47
CA GLU A 31 -26.02 2.32 1.99
C GLU A 31 -26.62 1.03 1.38
N VAL A 32 -25.94 0.42 0.40
CA VAL A 32 -26.35 -0.84 -0.28
C VAL A 32 -27.80 -0.83 -0.81
N ARG A 33 -28.33 0.35 -1.21
CA ARG A 33 -29.73 0.49 -1.66
C ARG A 33 -30.03 -0.13 -3.02
N SER A 34 -29.01 -0.39 -3.83
CA SER A 34 -29.15 -1.11 -5.11
C SER A 34 -27.90 -1.92 -5.42
N TRP A 35 -28.08 -3.05 -6.09
CA TRP A 35 -26.97 -3.90 -6.54
C TRP A 35 -25.98 -3.14 -7.42
N HIS A 36 -26.49 -2.36 -8.39
CA HIS A 36 -25.66 -1.59 -9.30
C HIS A 36 -24.88 -0.47 -8.60
N GLY A 37 -25.53 0.24 -7.66
CA GLY A 37 -24.87 1.29 -6.87
C GLY A 37 -23.77 0.72 -5.98
N TRP A 38 -24.06 -0.39 -5.29
CA TRP A 38 -23.07 -1.11 -4.49
C TRP A 38 -21.88 -1.58 -5.32
N HIS A 39 -22.12 -2.22 -6.46
CA HIS A 39 -21.05 -2.75 -7.30
C HIS A 39 -20.14 -1.64 -7.85
N ARG A 40 -20.71 -0.50 -8.26
CA ARG A 40 -19.93 0.67 -8.70
C ARG A 40 -19.09 1.24 -7.57
N HIS A 41 -19.67 1.40 -6.37
CA HIS A 41 -18.97 1.87 -5.18
C HIS A 41 -17.78 0.97 -4.84
N MET A 42 -18.02 -0.34 -4.71
CA MET A 42 -16.98 -1.33 -4.43
C MET A 42 -15.87 -1.31 -5.48
N SER A 43 -16.23 -1.23 -6.76
CA SER A 43 -15.26 -1.18 -7.85
C SER A 43 -14.40 0.08 -7.79
N LEU A 44 -15.00 1.25 -7.50
CA LEU A 44 -14.29 2.51 -7.38
C LEU A 44 -13.32 2.51 -6.19
N CYS A 45 -13.77 2.07 -5.01
CA CYS A 45 -12.91 1.97 -3.83
C CYS A 45 -11.73 1.00 -4.08
N MET A 46 -11.97 -0.17 -4.69
CA MET A 46 -10.91 -1.13 -5.02
C MET A 46 -9.93 -0.59 -6.08
N ALA A 47 -10.42 0.14 -7.09
CA ALA A 47 -9.57 0.78 -8.09
C ALA A 47 -8.70 1.89 -7.48
N ALA A 48 -9.27 2.73 -6.62
CA ALA A 48 -8.53 3.76 -5.90
C ALA A 48 -7.46 3.15 -4.96
N LEU A 49 -7.79 2.08 -4.24
CA LEU A 49 -6.85 1.35 -3.40
C LEU A 49 -5.66 0.80 -4.22
N ALA A 50 -5.95 0.17 -5.36
CA ALA A 50 -4.93 -0.36 -6.26
C ALA A 50 -4.01 0.75 -6.80
N PHE A 51 -4.59 1.90 -7.18
CA PHE A 51 -3.83 3.06 -7.64
C PHE A 51 -2.92 3.63 -6.55
N LEU A 52 -3.45 3.86 -5.34
CA LEU A 52 -2.69 4.44 -4.23
C LEU A 52 -1.59 3.49 -3.72
N SER A 53 -1.87 2.19 -3.64
CA SER A 53 -0.86 1.20 -3.24
C SER A 53 0.29 1.14 -4.24
N LYS A 54 -0.01 1.16 -5.55
CA LYS A 54 1.00 1.28 -6.62
C LYS A 54 1.83 2.55 -6.49
N LEU A 55 1.17 3.71 -6.39
CA LEU A 55 1.84 5.00 -6.25
C LEU A 55 2.75 5.02 -5.02
N SER A 56 2.28 4.52 -3.88
CA SER A 56 3.06 4.43 -2.65
C SER A 56 4.29 3.53 -2.81
N ALA A 57 4.15 2.39 -3.49
CA ALA A 57 5.26 1.48 -3.76
C ALA A 57 6.31 2.12 -4.68
N ASP A 58 5.89 2.83 -5.73
CA ASP A 58 6.79 3.51 -6.66
C ASP A 58 7.53 4.68 -5.98
N LEU A 59 6.84 5.45 -5.15
CA LEU A 59 7.45 6.52 -4.35
C LEU A 59 8.48 5.96 -3.36
N ARG A 60 8.18 4.85 -2.68
CA ARG A 60 9.14 4.17 -1.78
C ARG A 60 10.36 3.68 -2.54
N ARG A 61 10.18 3.09 -3.72
CA ARG A 61 11.29 2.65 -4.57
C ARG A 61 12.16 3.82 -5.02
N SER A 62 11.55 4.93 -5.43
CA SER A 62 12.26 6.16 -5.79
C SER A 62 13.07 6.73 -4.64
N ALA A 63 12.47 6.79 -3.43
CA ALA A 63 13.16 7.25 -2.23
C ALA A 63 14.38 6.38 -1.90
N TRP A 64 14.25 5.07 -2.02
CA TRP A 64 15.36 4.13 -1.80
C TRP A 64 16.47 4.24 -2.84
N SER A 65 16.13 4.63 -4.08
CA SER A 65 17.09 4.75 -5.17
C SER A 65 17.97 6.00 -5.09
N LYS A 66 17.62 7.00 -4.26
CA LYS A 66 18.41 8.22 -4.11
C LYS A 66 19.66 7.95 -3.25
N PRO A 67 20.87 8.36 -3.68
CA PRO A 67 22.06 8.28 -2.84
C PRO A 67 21.83 9.05 -1.54
N ASN A 68 22.22 8.46 -0.40
CA ASN A 68 22.13 9.13 0.89
C ASN A 68 23.22 10.22 0.99
N GLU A 69 22.91 11.43 0.55
CA GLU A 69 23.81 12.59 0.62
C GLU A 69 24.12 13.03 2.06
N THR A 70 23.36 12.54 3.03
CA THR A 70 23.48 12.90 4.46
C THR A 70 24.30 11.89 5.27
N SER A 71 24.72 10.78 4.66
CA SER A 71 25.63 9.85 5.34
C SER A 71 27.00 10.52 5.54
N PRO A 72 27.57 10.49 6.75
CA PRO A 72 28.95 10.92 6.96
C PRO A 72 29.84 10.12 5.99
N LYS A 73 30.60 10.81 5.14
CA LYS A 73 31.62 10.14 4.31
C LYS A 73 32.64 9.56 5.28
N GLU A 74 32.90 8.25 5.18
CA GLU A 74 33.91 7.58 5.99
C GLU A 74 35.21 8.40 5.92
N PRO A 75 35.82 8.75 7.07
CA PRO A 75 37.05 9.50 7.06
C PRO A 75 38.11 8.64 6.38
N ILE A 76 38.64 9.15 5.28
CA ILE A 76 39.76 8.55 4.54
C ILE A 76 40.90 8.41 5.54
N ALA A 77 41.17 7.18 5.98
CA ALA A 77 42.30 6.88 6.85
C ALA A 77 43.58 7.27 6.11
N ALA A 78 44.35 8.18 6.71
CA ALA A 78 45.63 8.68 6.22
C ALA A 78 46.75 7.66 6.42
#